data_AF-A0A956DMB5-F1
#
_entry.id   AF-A0A956DMB5-F1
#
_cell.length_a   1.000
_cell.length_b   1.000
_cell.length_c   1.000
_cell.angle_alpha   90.00
_cell.angle_beta   90.00
_cell.angle_gamma   90.00
#
_symmetry.space_group_name_H-M   'P 1'
#
loop_
_entity.id
_entity.type
_entity.pdbx_description
1 polymer ?
#
loop_
_entity_poly.entity_id
_entity_poly.type
_entity_poly.pdbx_seq_one_letter_code
_entity_poly.pdbx_strand_id
1 'polypeptide(L)'
;MAKRCIVCAGEVAEPHFANAWERSLGRNACCSPSCAERFNPDEHWIPADRPRPASDDEHDRLLAVTRERLTNGDEPRTVIREMLQAGVPVASLRKVVFFSSVEASESKLKAQELTAWSSLWAIVGVFQAPKRRDPRDVQAHEVAQADLDAWEAAFPEEGGL
;
A
#
# COMPACT_ATOMS: atom_id res chain seq x y z
N MET A 1 22.92 -11.48 -10.29
CA MET A 1 22.59 -10.27 -11.05
C MET A 1 23.07 -9.07 -10.24
N ALA A 2 23.69 -8.08 -10.87
CA ALA A 2 24.06 -6.85 -10.20
C ALA A 2 22.77 -6.08 -9.85
N LYS A 3 22.62 -5.67 -8.59
CA LYS A 3 21.45 -4.90 -8.17
C LYS A 3 21.49 -3.51 -8.83
N ARG A 4 20.33 -2.98 -9.22
CA ARG A 4 20.22 -1.60 -9.73
C ARG A 4 19.74 -0.65 -8.64
N CYS A 5 20.25 0.57 -8.69
CA CYS A 5 19.89 1.63 -7.76
C CYS A 5 18.45 2.05 -7.99
N ILE A 6 17.64 2.04 -6.94
CA ILE A 6 16.22 2.40 -7.03
C ILE A 6 15.99 3.85 -7.46
N VAL A 7 16.91 4.77 -7.13
CA VAL A 7 16.77 6.21 -7.39
C VAL A 7 17.28 6.62 -8.77
N CYS A 8 18.39 6.04 -9.23
CA CYS A 8 19.06 6.48 -10.46
C CYS A 8 19.26 5.38 -11.51
N ALA A 9 18.78 4.16 -11.24
CA ALA A 9 18.95 2.98 -12.08
C ALA A 9 20.40 2.55 -12.39
N GLY A 10 21.41 3.18 -11.76
CA GLY A 10 22.82 2.81 -11.86
C GLY A 10 23.14 1.47 -11.18
N GLU A 11 24.33 0.92 -11.44
CA GLU A 11 24.76 -0.34 -10.82
C GLU A 11 25.11 -0.16 -9.34
N VAL A 12 24.74 -1.13 -8.50
CA VAL A 12 25.01 -1.13 -7.06
C VAL A 12 26.12 -2.14 -6.77
N ALA A 13 27.33 -1.63 -6.52
CA ALA A 13 28.44 -2.42 -6.01
C ALA A 13 28.32 -2.65 -4.49
N GLU A 14 28.07 -1.59 -3.73
CA GLU A 14 27.80 -1.63 -2.29
C GLU A 14 26.41 -1.03 -2.00
N PRO A 15 25.50 -1.76 -1.36
CA PRO A 15 24.13 -1.28 -1.16
C PRO A 15 24.05 -0.28 0.00
N HIS A 16 23.55 0.91 -0.31
CA HIS A 16 23.13 1.91 0.67
C HIS A 16 21.60 1.94 0.77
N PHE A 17 21.06 2.35 1.92
CA PHE A 17 19.62 2.39 2.17
C PHE A 17 19.24 3.70 2.83
N ALA A 18 18.06 4.22 2.47
CA ALA A 18 17.57 5.52 2.96
C ALA A 18 17.42 5.57 4.49
N ASN A 19 17.03 4.45 5.09
CA ASN A 19 16.83 4.32 6.53
C ASN A 19 16.95 2.84 6.98
N ALA A 20 16.79 2.61 8.29
CA ALA A 20 16.88 1.27 8.87
C ALA A 20 15.77 0.31 8.38
N TRP A 21 14.60 0.84 8.03
CA TRP A 21 13.48 0.07 7.50
C TRP A 21 13.77 -0.43 6.08
N GLU A 22 14.22 0.44 5.17
CA GLU A 22 14.63 0.01 3.82
C GLU A 22 15.78 -1.00 3.85
N ARG A 23 16.68 -0.84 4.84
CA ARG A 23 17.77 -1.79 5.08
C ARG A 23 17.27 -3.16 5.52
N SER A 24 16.26 -3.25 6.38
CA SER A 24 15.72 -4.54 6.82
C SER A 24 15.00 -5.26 5.69
N LEU A 25 14.36 -4.53 4.78
CA LEU A 25 13.74 -5.10 3.58
C LEU A 25 14.76 -5.56 2.54
N GLY A 26 15.88 -4.83 2.37
CA GLY A 26 16.97 -5.19 1.47
C GLY A 26 16.64 -5.09 -0.03
N ARG A 27 15.50 -4.46 -0.36
CA ARG A 27 14.91 -4.38 -1.71
C ARG A 27 15.29 -3.08 -2.45
N ASN A 28 15.20 -1.96 -1.75
CA ASN A 28 15.39 -0.63 -2.35
C ASN A 28 16.82 -0.11 -2.16
N ALA A 29 17.79 -0.85 -2.72
CA ALA A 29 19.20 -0.50 -2.60
C ALA A 29 19.54 0.74 -3.45
N CYS A 30 20.40 1.59 -2.91
CA CYS A 30 20.97 2.77 -3.56
C CYS A 30 22.47 2.55 -3.83
N CYS A 31 23.00 3.13 -4.92
CA CYS A 31 24.42 3.01 -5.28
C CYS A 31 25.36 3.91 -4.47
N SER A 32 24.83 4.87 -3.71
CA SER A 32 25.60 5.79 -2.86
C SER A 32 24.74 6.34 -1.72
N PRO A 33 25.36 6.88 -0.65
CA PRO A 33 24.64 7.61 0.40
C PRO A 33 23.83 8.80 -0.15
N SER A 34 24.40 9.54 -1.12
CA SER A 34 23.72 10.67 -1.76
C SER A 34 22.48 10.27 -2.58
N CYS A 35 22.44 9.04 -3.12
CA CYS A 35 21.20 8.51 -3.69
C CYS A 35 20.20 8.15 -2.61
N ALA A 36 20.66 7.55 -1.50
CA ALA A 36 19.80 7.18 -0.38
C ALA A 36 19.11 8.39 0.27
N GLU A 37 19.79 9.55 0.33
CA GLU A 37 19.21 10.82 0.81
C GLU A 37 18.10 11.37 -0.12
N ARG A 38 18.12 11.04 -1.41
CA ARG A 38 17.11 11.45 -2.39
C ARG A 38 15.96 10.45 -2.51
N PHE A 39 15.96 9.39 -1.69
CA PHE A 39 14.93 8.38 -1.73
C PHE A 39 13.59 8.95 -1.24
N ASN A 40 12.62 9.05 -2.15
CA ASN A 40 11.21 9.30 -1.83
C ASN A 40 10.41 7.97 -1.85
N PRO A 41 9.79 7.53 -0.74
CA PRO A 41 8.99 6.30 -0.70
C PRO A 41 7.73 6.35 -1.57
N ASP A 42 7.29 7.51 -2.02
CA ASP A 42 6.16 7.62 -2.95
C ASP A 42 6.54 7.44 -4.41
N GLU A 43 7.79 7.69 -4.76
CA GLU A 43 8.33 7.61 -6.12
C GLU A 43 9.18 6.35 -6.32
N HIS A 44 9.90 5.90 -5.29
CA HIS A 44 10.94 4.88 -5.35
C HIS A 44 10.53 3.57 -4.65
N TRP A 45 9.25 3.19 -4.74
CA TRP A 45 8.73 2.01 -4.04
C TRP A 45 8.70 0.73 -4.89
N ILE A 46 8.77 0.86 -6.22
CA ILE A 46 8.78 -0.29 -7.15
C ILE A 46 10.23 -0.77 -7.30
N PRO A 47 10.58 -1.97 -6.81
CA PRO A 47 11.95 -2.47 -6.87
C PRO A 47 12.42 -2.61 -8.32
N ALA A 48 13.74 -2.58 -8.54
CA ALA A 48 14.30 -2.76 -9.88
C ALA A 48 14.02 -4.16 -10.48
N ASP A 49 13.92 -5.16 -9.61
CA ASP A 49 13.67 -6.56 -9.98
C ASP A 49 12.31 -7.01 -9.42
N ARG A 50 11.56 -7.78 -10.22
CA ARG A 50 10.29 -8.36 -9.77
C ARG A 50 10.55 -9.30 -8.59
N PRO A 51 9.86 -9.13 -7.45
CA PRO A 51 9.94 -10.06 -6.34
C PRO A 51 9.57 -11.49 -6.75
N ARG A 52 10.16 -12.47 -6.08
CA ARG A 52 9.74 -13.87 -6.23
C ARG A 52 8.27 -13.99 -5.79
N PRO A 53 7.41 -14.66 -6.56
CA PRO A 53 6.04 -14.96 -6.14
C PRO A 53 6.02 -15.71 -4.80
N ALA A 54 5.09 -15.34 -3.93
CA ALA A 54 4.84 -16.05 -2.68
C ALA A 54 4.47 -17.51 -2.98
N SER A 55 4.86 -18.43 -2.09
CA SER A 55 4.34 -19.81 -2.13
C SER A 55 2.84 -19.84 -1.83
N ASP A 56 2.11 -20.89 -2.21
CA ASP A 56 0.66 -20.97 -2.00
C ASP A 56 0.26 -20.78 -0.53
N ASP A 57 0.94 -21.45 0.40
CA ASP A 57 0.72 -21.30 1.85
C ASP A 57 1.01 -19.88 2.35
N GLU A 58 2.03 -19.23 1.79
CA GLU A 58 2.42 -17.86 2.14
C GLU A 58 1.44 -16.84 1.54
N HIS A 59 0.96 -17.08 0.32
CA HIS A 59 0.00 -16.26 -0.39
C HIS A 59 -1.27 -16.10 0.44
N ASP A 60 -1.86 -17.21 0.90
CA ASP A 60 -3.11 -17.17 1.67
C ASP A 60 -2.94 -16.44 3.00
N ARG A 61 -1.79 -16.62 3.66
CA ARG A 61 -1.45 -15.90 4.90
C ARG A 61 -1.29 -14.40 4.65
N LEU A 62 -0.58 -14.01 3.60
CA LEU A 62 -0.39 -12.62 3.23
C LEU A 62 -1.73 -11.96 2.88
N LEU A 63 -2.62 -12.64 2.15
CA LEU A 63 -3.97 -12.14 1.89
C LEU A 63 -4.81 -11.99 3.16
N ALA A 64 -4.70 -12.93 4.10
CA ALA A 64 -5.39 -12.82 5.39
C ALA A 64 -4.91 -11.58 6.17
N VAL A 65 -3.59 -11.39 6.28
CA VAL A 65 -2.97 -10.21 6.92
C VAL A 65 -3.36 -8.92 6.20
N THR A 66 -3.40 -8.93 4.87
CA THR A 66 -3.82 -7.77 4.06
C THR A 66 -5.23 -7.34 4.45
N ARG A 67 -6.18 -8.28 4.46
CA ARG A 67 -7.58 -7.99 4.81
C ARG A 67 -7.69 -7.46 6.23
N GLU A 68 -7.05 -8.13 7.19
CA GLU A 68 -7.05 -7.72 8.59
C GLU A 68 -6.55 -6.27 8.76
N ARG A 69 -5.42 -5.92 8.14
CA ARG A 69 -4.85 -4.57 8.22
C ARG A 69 -5.75 -3.52 7.62
N LEU A 70 -6.34 -3.77 6.46
CA LEU A 70 -7.28 -2.85 5.83
C LEU A 70 -8.54 -2.67 6.69
N THR A 71 -9.08 -3.76 7.26
CA THR A 71 -10.22 -3.70 8.19
C THR A 71 -9.88 -2.91 9.47
N ASN A 72 -8.65 -3.03 9.96
CA ASN A 72 -8.15 -2.27 11.12
C ASN A 72 -7.85 -0.80 10.81
N GLY A 73 -7.93 -0.40 9.54
CA GLY A 73 -7.78 0.98 9.10
C GLY A 73 -6.34 1.41 8.81
N ASP A 74 -5.46 0.46 8.52
CA ASP A 74 -4.15 0.79 7.95
C ASP A 74 -4.33 1.45 6.57
N GLU A 75 -3.42 2.36 6.23
CA GLU A 75 -3.42 3.07 4.94
C GLU A 75 -3.35 2.06 3.78
N PRO A 76 -4.38 2.00 2.90
CA PRO A 76 -4.44 1.00 1.83
C PRO A 76 -3.21 0.99 0.95
N ARG A 77 -2.70 2.18 0.59
CA ARG A 77 -1.50 2.33 -0.23
C ARG A 77 -0.30 1.56 0.33
N THR A 78 0.00 1.78 1.61
CA THR A 78 1.14 1.17 2.30
C THR A 78 1.00 -0.35 2.32
N VAL A 79 -0.17 -0.84 2.71
CA VAL A 79 -0.45 -2.28 2.77
C VAL A 79 -0.26 -2.92 1.40
N ILE A 80 -0.82 -2.34 0.34
CA ILE A 80 -0.74 -2.89 -1.01
C ILE A 80 0.70 -2.93 -1.53
N ARG A 81 1.47 -1.86 -1.36
CA ARG A 81 2.89 -1.82 -1.76
C ARG A 81 3.71 -2.90 -1.07
N GLU A 82 3.50 -3.09 0.24
CA GLU A 82 4.19 -4.12 1.01
C GLU A 82 3.84 -5.54 0.51
N MET A 83 2.58 -5.80 0.18
CA MET A 83 2.14 -7.11 -0.31
C MET A 83 2.64 -7.41 -1.73
N LEU A 84 2.69 -6.40 -2.60
CA LEU A 84 3.31 -6.52 -3.92
C LEU A 84 4.79 -6.88 -3.78
N GLN A 85 5.50 -6.19 -2.89
CA GLN A 85 6.88 -6.53 -2.58
C GLN A 85 6.97 -7.94 -1.98
N ALA A 86 6.05 -8.37 -1.12
CA ALA A 86 6.01 -9.74 -0.60
C ALA A 86 5.73 -10.81 -1.66
N GLY A 87 5.44 -10.44 -2.91
CA GLY A 87 5.23 -11.37 -4.01
C GLY A 87 3.77 -11.82 -4.16
N VAL A 88 2.82 -11.08 -3.58
CA VAL A 88 1.39 -11.32 -3.81
C VAL A 88 1.01 -10.82 -5.21
N PRO A 89 0.33 -11.64 -6.04
CA PRO A 89 -0.12 -11.25 -7.37
C PRO A 89 -1.11 -10.07 -7.35
N VAL A 90 -0.96 -9.19 -8.34
CA VAL A 90 -1.81 -8.00 -8.50
C VAL A 90 -3.29 -8.36 -8.57
N ALA A 91 -3.64 -9.43 -9.31
CA ALA A 91 -5.02 -9.89 -9.45
C ALA A 91 -5.69 -10.24 -8.10
N SER A 92 -4.93 -10.81 -7.16
CA SER A 92 -5.43 -11.11 -5.81
C SER A 92 -5.65 -9.83 -5.00
N LEU A 93 -4.72 -8.88 -5.09
CA LEU A 93 -4.80 -7.60 -4.38
C LEU A 93 -5.91 -6.69 -4.92
N ARG A 94 -6.15 -6.67 -6.23
CA ARG A 94 -7.28 -5.93 -6.85
C ARG A 94 -8.62 -6.35 -6.23
N LYS A 95 -8.83 -7.65 -6.04
CA LYS A 95 -10.05 -8.17 -5.38
C LYS A 95 -10.15 -7.64 -3.94
N VAL A 96 -9.06 -7.69 -3.18
CA VAL A 96 -9.04 -7.23 -1.78
C VAL A 96 -9.33 -5.73 -1.68
N VAL A 97 -8.67 -4.90 -2.50
CA VAL A 97 -8.91 -3.44 -2.53
C VAL A 97 -10.36 -3.13 -2.90
N PHE A 98 -10.90 -3.81 -3.91
CA PHE A 98 -12.29 -3.64 -4.30
C PHE A 98 -13.26 -3.94 -3.16
N PHE A 99 -13.16 -5.11 -2.52
CA PHE A 99 -14.05 -5.45 -1.41
C PHE A 99 -13.91 -4.49 -0.22
N SER A 100 -12.67 -4.09 0.11
CA SER A 100 -12.42 -3.12 1.17
C SER A 100 -13.03 -1.74 0.85
N SER A 101 -12.98 -1.29 -0.42
CA SER A 101 -13.60 -0.02 -0.82
C SER A 101 -15.13 -0.03 -0.74
N VAL A 102 -15.76 -1.17 -1.05
CA VAL A 102 -17.22 -1.34 -0.95
C VAL A 102 -17.64 -1.30 0.51
N GLU A 103 -16.95 -2.04 1.38
CA GLU A 103 -17.22 -2.04 2.83
C GLU A 103 -17.01 -0.65 3.45
N ALA A 104 -15.94 0.05 3.05
CA ALA A 104 -15.69 1.43 3.46
C ALA A 104 -16.84 2.36 3.05
N SER A 105 -17.32 2.27 1.80
CA SER A 105 -18.44 3.05 1.29
C SER A 105 -19.75 2.78 2.04
N GLU A 106 -20.10 1.52 2.26
CA GLU A 106 -21.31 1.15 3.02
C GLU A 106 -21.26 1.62 4.47
N SER A 107 -20.09 1.50 5.11
CA SER A 107 -19.90 1.97 6.48
C SER A 107 -19.99 3.50 6.58
N LYS A 108 -19.54 4.23 5.55
CA LYS A 108 -19.66 5.69 5.46
C LYS A 108 -21.12 6.12 5.35
N LEU A 109 -21.92 5.43 4.52
CA LEU A 109 -23.36 5.70 4.42
C LEU A 109 -24.07 5.50 5.77
N LYS A 110 -23.79 4.39 6.47
CA LYS A 110 -24.34 4.12 7.82
C LYS A 110 -23.89 5.15 8.86
N ALA A 111 -22.62 5.57 8.80
CA ALA A 111 -22.10 6.61 9.70
C ALA A 111 -22.74 7.98 9.42
N GLN A 112 -23.02 8.33 8.16
CA GLN A 112 -23.73 9.54 7.79
C GLN A 112 -25.18 9.53 8.31
N GLU A 113 -25.89 8.40 8.20
CA GLU A 113 -27.21 8.24 8.80
C GLU A 113 -27.15 8.46 10.31
N LEU A 114 -26.24 7.78 11.02
CA LEU A 114 -26.08 7.95 12.47
C LEU A 114 -25.67 9.38 12.86
N THR A 115 -24.87 10.06 12.04
CA THR A 115 -24.46 11.45 12.27
C THR A 115 -25.62 12.42 12.03
N ALA A 116 -26.50 12.17 11.06
CA ALA A 116 -27.73 12.93 10.87
C ALA A 116 -28.68 12.80 12.08
N TRP A 117 -28.75 11.60 12.67
CA TRP A 117 -29.53 11.37 13.89
C TRP A 117 -28.89 11.97 15.16
N SER A 118 -27.56 11.95 15.28
CA SER A 118 -26.85 12.52 16.44
C SER A 118 -26.67 14.04 16.37
N SER A 119 -26.64 14.64 15.17
CA SER A 119 -26.65 16.10 15.01
C SER A 119 -27.96 16.75 15.47
N LEU A 120 -29.07 16.02 15.42
CA LEU A 120 -30.33 16.39 16.09
C LEU A 120 -30.17 16.48 17.63
N TRP A 121 -29.26 15.71 18.23
CA TRP A 121 -28.92 15.77 19.66
C TRP A 121 -27.75 16.73 19.98
N ALA A 122 -26.85 16.99 19.04
CA ALA A 122 -25.73 17.92 19.22
C ALA A 122 -26.16 19.39 19.35
N ILE A 123 -27.39 19.74 18.94
CA ILE A 123 -28.03 21.03 19.24
C ILE A 123 -28.16 21.27 20.77
N VAL A 124 -28.11 20.21 21.60
CA VAL A 124 -28.14 20.29 23.07
C VAL A 124 -26.75 20.50 23.70
N GLY A 125 -25.70 20.71 22.90
CA GLY A 125 -24.49 21.41 23.35
C GLY A 125 -23.44 20.60 24.13
N VAL A 126 -23.34 19.28 23.93
CA VAL A 126 -22.32 18.47 24.61
C VAL A 126 -21.67 17.51 23.62
N PHE A 127 -20.34 17.60 23.47
CA PHE A 127 -19.41 16.82 22.64
C PHE A 127 -19.06 17.35 21.23
N GLN A 128 -17.93 18.04 21.13
CA GLN A 128 -17.14 18.07 19.89
C GLN A 128 -16.31 16.78 19.81
N ALA A 129 -16.66 15.88 18.89
CA ALA A 129 -15.87 14.69 18.62
C ALA A 129 -14.55 15.08 17.92
N PRO A 130 -13.39 14.56 18.35
CA PRO A 130 -12.12 14.82 17.68
C PRO A 130 -12.17 14.27 16.24
N LYS A 131 -11.69 15.06 15.28
CA LYS A 131 -11.49 14.64 13.88
C LYS A 131 -10.44 13.52 13.83
N ARG A 132 -10.86 12.26 14.00
CA ARG A 132 -10.07 11.12 13.52
C ARG A 132 -10.09 11.20 11.99
N ARG A 133 -8.90 11.15 11.38
CA ARG A 133 -8.77 10.90 9.94
C ARG A 133 -9.48 9.58 9.68
N ASP A 134 -10.55 9.60 8.90
CA ASP A 134 -11.37 8.41 8.68
C ASP A 134 -10.53 7.43 7.85
N PRO A 135 -10.17 6.26 8.39
CA PRO A 135 -9.39 5.25 7.65
C PRO A 135 -10.14 4.65 6.45
N ARG A 136 -11.31 5.19 6.10
CA ARG A 136 -12.29 4.71 5.13
C ARG A 136 -12.51 5.72 4.01
N ASP A 137 -11.50 6.55 3.77
CA ASP A 137 -11.49 7.51 2.68
C ASP A 137 -11.42 6.76 1.34
N VAL A 138 -12.48 6.86 0.53
CA VAL A 138 -12.57 6.24 -0.79
C VAL A 138 -11.38 6.64 -1.67
N GLN A 139 -10.86 7.85 -1.46
CA GLN A 139 -9.68 8.35 -2.16
C GLN A 139 -8.42 7.53 -1.86
N ALA A 140 -8.30 6.96 -0.66
CA ALA A 140 -7.17 6.12 -0.28
C ALA A 140 -7.17 4.79 -1.05
N HIS A 141 -8.35 4.22 -1.32
CA HIS A 141 -8.48 3.01 -2.15
C HIS A 141 -8.22 3.29 -3.63
N GLU A 142 -8.61 4.45 -4.15
CA GLU A 142 -8.26 4.87 -5.52
C GLU A 142 -6.75 4.99 -5.71
N VAL A 143 -6.05 5.58 -4.74
CA VAL A 143 -4.58 5.66 -4.75
C VAL A 143 -3.94 4.28 -4.71
N ALA A 144 -4.49 3.34 -3.93
CA ALA A 144 -4.01 1.96 -3.91
C ALA A 144 -4.26 1.22 -5.24
N GLN A 145 -5.35 1.51 -5.95
CA GLN A 145 -5.58 0.99 -7.30
C GLN A 145 -4.54 1.53 -8.30
N ALA A 146 -4.24 2.83 -8.24
CA ALA A 146 -3.22 3.43 -9.10
C ALA A 146 -1.83 2.81 -8.88
N ASP A 147 -1.51 2.40 -7.65
CA ASP A 147 -0.26 1.69 -7.38
C ASP A 147 -0.24 0.27 -7.97
N LEU A 148 -1.38 -0.45 -7.99
CA LEU A 148 -1.50 -1.74 -8.67
C LEU A 148 -1.28 -1.59 -10.18
N ASP A 149 -1.84 -0.53 -10.78
CA ASP A 149 -1.64 -0.22 -12.21
C ASP A 149 -0.17 0.13 -12.50
N ALA A 150 0.46 0.93 -11.65
CA ALA A 150 1.88 1.28 -11.78
C ALA A 150 2.80 0.04 -11.68
N TRP A 151 2.44 -0.92 -10.82
CA TRP A 151 3.17 -2.18 -10.70
C TRP A 151 3.06 -3.06 -11.97
N GLU A 152 1.86 -3.22 -12.51
CA GLU A 152 1.64 -3.95 -13.77
C GLU A 152 2.38 -3.28 -14.94
N ALA A 153 2.44 -1.95 -14.97
CA ALA A 153 3.19 -1.21 -15.98
C ALA A 153 4.70 -1.42 -15.86
N ALA A 154 5.24 -1.47 -14.64
CA ALA A 154 6.66 -1.72 -14.39
C ALA A 154 7.05 -3.18 -14.66
N PHE A 155 6.12 -4.11 -14.42
CA PHE A 155 6.32 -5.52 -14.66
C PHE A 155 5.13 -6.08 -15.45
N PRO A 156 5.15 -5.96 -16.79
CA PRO A 156 4.13 -6.60 -17.62
C PRO A 156 4.20 -8.13 -17.44
N GLU A 157 3.06 -8.81 -17.45
CA GLU A 157 3.06 -10.27 -17.57
C GLU A 157 3.52 -10.64 -18.98
N GLU A 158 4.73 -11.15 -19.10
CA GLU A 158 5.22 -11.72 -20.36
C GLU A 158 4.43 -13.01 -20.66
N GLY A 159 3.32 -12.88 -21.39
CA GLY A 159 2.61 -14.03 -21.96
C GLY A 159 1.21 -14.31 -21.41
N GLY A 160 0.32 -13.31 -21.47
CA GLY A 160 -1.11 -13.60 -21.51
C GLY A 160 -1.47 -14.24 -22.85
N LEU A 161 -1.64 -15.56 -22.84
CA LEU A 161 -2.30 -16.35 -23.89
C LEU A 161 -3.78 -15.98 -24.01
#